data_AF-A0A9D3XNY4-F1
#
_entry.id   AF-A0A9D3XNY4-F1
#
_cell.length_a   1.000
_cell.length_b   1.000
_cell.length_c   1.000
_cell.angle_alpha   90.00
_cell.angle_beta   90.00
_cell.angle_gamma   90.00
#
_symmetry.space_group_name_H-M   'P 1'
#
loop_
_entity.id
_entity.type
_entity.pdbx_description
1 polymer ?
#
loop_
_entity_poly.entity_id
_entity_poly.type
_entity_poly.pdbx_seq_one_letter_code
_entity_poly.pdbx_strand_id
1 'polypeptide(L)'
;MKTLLKLQSLKSLWIPKSSCRLFHKQPKLLAPEPFSQNESIRQGEQQVPEYFNFASDVLDKWSQMEKDGKRSSNPAFWWVNGRGNEVRWSFEELGFHSRKVANVLSDICGLQKGDRVMLILPRIPEWWLVNVACMRTGISLILGTSQLTAKDISYRLQACKAKCIITNDMVASAVDAVASDCQFLKTKLIVSEGRRDGWLNFNELYKAQPADHICVKTKIQDPMVIYFTSGTTGSPKMAEHSQGSLGFRPVISERYWLDLTPEDMMWCLSDTGWIIASLGSVLDPWVFGSCVFVHSLPQVESTTILNVRKKVIL
;
A
#
# COMPACT_ATOMS: atom_id res chain seq x y z
N MET A 1 1.01 -78.32 36.55
CA MET A 1 -0.32 -78.78 36.12
C MET A 1 -1.10 -77.57 35.64
N LYS A 2 -1.58 -77.59 34.38
CA LYS A 2 -2.68 -76.82 33.72
C LYS A 2 -3.32 -75.66 34.53
N THR A 3 -3.55 -74.43 34.04
CA THR A 3 -4.32 -73.99 32.83
C THR A 3 -4.27 -72.44 32.79
N LEU A 4 -3.85 -71.74 31.73
CA LEU A 4 -4.59 -71.28 30.53
C LEU A 4 -5.87 -70.45 30.80
N LEU A 5 -5.82 -69.13 30.51
CA LEU A 5 -6.91 -68.40 29.84
C LEU A 5 -6.45 -67.05 29.25
N LYS A 6 -6.77 -66.89 27.96
CA LYS A 6 -6.54 -65.76 27.05
C LYS A 6 -7.55 -64.62 27.28
N LEU A 7 -7.15 -63.38 27.00
CA LEU A 7 -8.02 -62.27 26.53
C LEU A 7 -7.13 -61.32 25.70
N GLN A 8 -7.12 -61.48 24.38
CA GLN A 8 -7.91 -60.75 23.37
C GLN A 8 -7.43 -59.31 23.10
N SER A 9 -6.79 -59.19 21.94
CA SER A 9 -6.32 -57.99 21.26
C SER A 9 -7.48 -57.11 20.77
N LEU A 10 -7.46 -55.82 21.10
CA LEU A 10 -8.20 -54.80 20.39
C LEU A 10 -7.26 -54.11 19.39
N LYS A 11 -7.53 -54.34 18.11
CA LYS A 11 -6.91 -53.67 16.96
C LYS A 11 -7.34 -52.19 16.95
N SER A 12 -6.40 -51.26 17.10
CA SER A 12 -6.63 -49.86 16.73
C SER A 12 -6.38 -49.69 15.24
N LEU A 13 -7.42 -49.20 14.56
CA LEU A 13 -7.44 -48.88 13.14
C LEU A 13 -6.41 -47.78 12.83
N TRP A 14 -5.50 -48.08 11.91
CA TRP A 14 -4.58 -47.12 11.31
C TRP A 14 -5.37 -46.10 10.48
N ILE A 15 -5.40 -44.85 10.92
CA ILE A 15 -5.75 -43.70 10.09
C ILE A 15 -4.46 -43.30 9.36
N PRO A 16 -4.46 -43.11 8.02
CA PRO A 16 -3.27 -42.60 7.34
C PRO A 16 -3.04 -41.17 7.79
N LYS A 17 -1.86 -40.89 8.37
CA LYS A 17 -1.41 -39.53 8.62
C LYS A 17 -1.39 -38.79 7.28
N SER A 18 -2.26 -37.80 7.17
CA SER A 18 -2.22 -36.75 6.17
C SER A 18 -0.80 -36.20 6.06
N SER A 19 -0.37 -35.97 4.82
CA SER A 19 0.95 -35.44 4.49
C SER A 19 1.22 -34.15 5.27
N CYS A 20 2.00 -34.24 6.34
CA CYS A 20 2.71 -33.08 6.84
C CYS A 20 3.47 -32.51 5.64
N ARG A 21 3.23 -31.23 5.33
CA ARG A 21 4.09 -30.48 4.42
C ARG A 21 5.51 -30.69 4.91
N LEU A 22 6.28 -31.48 4.15
CA LEU A 22 7.72 -31.51 4.29
C LEU A 22 8.14 -30.05 4.16
N PHE A 23 8.71 -29.48 5.21
CA PHE A 23 9.48 -28.24 5.09
C PHE A 23 10.49 -28.51 4.00
N HIS A 24 10.21 -27.99 2.80
CA HIS A 24 11.09 -28.16 1.67
C HIS A 24 12.45 -27.63 2.12
N LYS A 25 13.45 -28.53 2.16
CA LYS A 25 14.84 -28.14 1.98
C LYS A 25 14.98 -27.63 0.54
N GLN A 26 14.34 -26.51 0.22
CA GLN A 26 14.75 -25.72 -0.92
C GLN A 26 16.08 -25.05 -0.52
N PRO A 27 17.07 -25.02 -1.41
CA PRO A 27 18.28 -24.25 -1.17
C PRO A 27 17.83 -22.82 -0.89
N LYS A 28 18.51 -22.13 0.06
CA LYS A 28 18.35 -20.69 0.31
C LYS A 28 18.14 -20.00 -1.03
N LEU A 29 16.88 -19.68 -1.35
CA LEU A 29 16.53 -19.03 -2.60
C LEU A 29 17.06 -17.63 -2.41
N LEU A 30 18.25 -17.40 -3.00
CA LEU A 30 18.92 -16.12 -3.05
C LEU A 30 17.86 -15.08 -3.39
N ALA A 31 17.81 -14.00 -2.60
CA ALA A 31 17.00 -12.85 -2.95
C ALA A 31 17.29 -12.49 -4.42
N PRO A 32 16.27 -12.15 -5.23
CA PRO A 32 16.51 -11.77 -6.61
C PRO A 32 17.61 -10.70 -6.66
N GLU A 33 18.48 -10.79 -7.67
CA GLU A 33 19.71 -10.00 -7.78
C GLU A 33 19.63 -8.49 -7.47
N PRO A 34 18.49 -7.76 -7.65
CA PRO A 34 18.41 -6.36 -7.23
C PRO A 34 18.61 -6.11 -5.72
N PHE A 35 18.59 -7.15 -4.88
CA PHE A 35 18.53 -7.02 -3.42
C PHE A 35 19.67 -7.71 -2.67
N SER A 36 20.72 -8.18 -3.36
CA SER A 36 21.97 -8.62 -2.69
C SER A 36 22.59 -7.49 -1.85
N GLN A 37 22.44 -6.23 -2.28
CA GLN A 37 22.82 -5.03 -1.53
C GLN A 37 22.04 -4.86 -0.21
N ASN A 38 20.90 -5.51 -0.05
CA ASN A 38 20.12 -5.43 1.19
C ASN A 38 20.72 -6.32 2.29
N GLU A 39 21.38 -7.42 1.91
CA GLU A 39 22.03 -8.30 2.87
C GLU A 39 23.26 -7.64 3.47
N SER A 40 24.09 -6.97 2.66
CA SER A 40 25.28 -6.25 3.12
C SER A 40 24.94 -5.09 4.07
N ILE A 41 23.88 -4.33 3.81
CA ILE A 41 23.45 -3.24 4.72
C ILE A 41 23.04 -3.77 6.10
N ARG A 42 22.39 -4.93 6.15
CA ARG A 42 21.93 -5.54 7.42
C ARG A 42 23.08 -6.15 8.21
N GLN A 43 24.03 -6.78 7.52
CA GLN A 43 25.23 -7.34 8.14
C GLN A 43 26.18 -6.24 8.64
N GLY A 44 25.84 -4.96 8.40
CA GLY A 44 26.67 -3.82 8.77
C GLY A 44 27.87 -3.62 7.85
N GLU A 45 27.94 -4.37 6.75
CA GLU A 45 29.00 -4.30 5.75
C GLU A 45 28.84 -3.08 4.83
N GLN A 46 27.62 -2.53 4.75
CA GLN A 46 27.32 -1.33 3.99
C GLN A 46 26.48 -0.35 4.82
N GLN A 47 26.75 0.95 4.66
CA GLN A 47 25.98 1.98 5.35
C GLN A 47 24.60 2.17 4.72
N VAL A 48 23.63 2.53 5.57
CA VAL A 48 22.31 2.99 5.14
C VAL A 48 22.46 4.17 4.17
N PRO A 49 21.79 4.17 3.02
CA PRO A 49 21.99 5.22 2.01
C PRO A 49 21.47 6.58 2.51
N GLU A 50 22.15 7.66 2.11
CA GLU A 50 21.71 9.03 2.42
C GLU A 50 20.36 9.35 1.73
N TYR A 51 20.19 8.82 0.50
CA TYR A 51 19.03 9.05 -0.34
C TYR A 51 18.26 7.75 -0.57
N PHE A 52 16.94 7.83 -0.47
CA PHE A 52 16.05 6.73 -0.78
C PHE A 52 14.68 7.27 -1.20
N ASN A 53 14.14 6.76 -2.30
CA ASN A 53 12.77 6.98 -2.73
C ASN A 53 12.15 5.65 -3.18
N PHE A 54 11.09 5.22 -2.49
CA PHE A 54 10.45 3.94 -2.78
C PHE A 54 9.98 3.79 -4.24
N ALA A 55 9.54 4.89 -4.87
CA ALA A 55 9.06 4.82 -6.25
C ALA A 55 10.20 4.56 -7.25
N SER A 56 11.33 5.28 -7.14
CA SER A 56 12.46 5.09 -8.09
C SER A 56 13.34 3.89 -7.74
N ASP A 57 13.55 3.64 -6.45
CA ASP A 57 14.57 2.69 -5.99
C ASP A 57 14.00 1.28 -5.82
N VAL A 58 12.68 1.13 -5.81
CA VAL A 58 11.99 -0.17 -5.75
C VAL A 58 11.08 -0.37 -6.96
N LEU A 59 10.04 0.46 -7.11
CA LEU A 59 8.99 0.22 -8.13
C LEU A 59 9.54 0.34 -9.56
N ASP A 60 10.31 1.38 -9.84
CA ASP A 60 10.87 1.60 -11.17
C ASP A 60 11.95 0.56 -11.51
N LYS A 61 12.59 -0.08 -10.52
CA LYS A 61 13.49 -1.22 -10.73
C LYS A 61 12.72 -2.45 -11.21
N TRP A 62 11.56 -2.74 -10.63
CA TRP A 62 10.69 -3.80 -11.13
C TRP A 62 10.16 -3.50 -12.53
N SER A 63 9.71 -2.26 -12.77
CA SER A 63 9.29 -1.84 -14.12
C SER A 63 10.41 -1.99 -15.14
N GLN A 64 11.66 -1.67 -14.79
CA GLN A 64 12.79 -1.85 -15.70
C GLN A 64 13.07 -3.33 -15.99
N MET A 65 12.94 -4.23 -14.99
CA MET A 65 13.09 -5.67 -15.22
C MET A 65 12.02 -6.24 -16.15
N GLU A 66 10.78 -5.74 -16.06
CA GLU A 66 9.71 -6.09 -17.01
C GLU A 66 10.06 -5.63 -18.44
N LYS A 67 10.49 -4.37 -18.60
CA LYS A 67 10.90 -3.79 -19.89
C LYS A 67 12.11 -4.50 -20.51
N ASP A 68 13.07 -4.90 -19.69
CA ASP A 68 14.25 -5.65 -20.11
C ASP A 68 13.94 -7.12 -20.46
N GLY A 69 12.71 -7.58 -20.26
CA GLY A 69 12.33 -8.99 -20.44
C GLY A 69 12.93 -9.94 -19.40
N LYS A 70 13.49 -9.42 -18.30
CA LYS A 70 14.10 -10.19 -17.21
C LYS A 70 13.06 -10.75 -16.22
N ARG A 71 11.81 -10.32 -16.35
CA ARG A 71 10.68 -10.69 -15.50
C ARG A 71 9.40 -10.69 -16.34
N SER A 72 8.49 -11.62 -16.06
CA SER A 72 7.14 -11.60 -16.63
C SER A 72 6.31 -10.44 -16.08
N SER A 73 5.44 -9.88 -16.91
CA SER A 73 4.50 -8.80 -16.52
C SER A 73 3.34 -9.30 -15.64
N ASN A 74 3.65 -10.09 -14.61
CA ASN A 74 2.68 -10.44 -13.57
C ASN A 74 2.15 -9.16 -12.92
N PRO A 75 0.88 -9.10 -12.50
CA PRO A 75 0.31 -7.89 -11.93
C PRO A 75 1.06 -7.48 -10.66
N ALA A 76 1.48 -6.22 -10.59
CA ALA A 76 1.89 -5.56 -9.35
C ALA A 76 0.68 -5.23 -8.48
N PHE A 77 -0.46 -4.97 -9.11
CA PHE A 77 -1.71 -4.59 -8.46
C PHE A 77 -2.90 -5.24 -9.14
N TRP A 78 -3.82 -5.79 -8.36
CA TRP A 78 -5.09 -6.32 -8.84
C TRP A 78 -6.22 -5.92 -7.89
N TRP A 79 -7.15 -5.12 -8.40
CA TRP A 79 -8.35 -4.71 -7.70
C TRP A 79 -9.61 -5.31 -8.32
N VAL A 80 -10.57 -5.69 -7.47
CA VAL A 80 -11.90 -6.14 -7.88
C VAL A 80 -12.99 -5.47 -7.03
N ASN A 81 -14.17 -5.24 -7.62
CA ASN A 81 -15.31 -4.68 -6.88
C ASN A 81 -16.36 -5.71 -6.42
N GLY A 82 -16.20 -6.98 -6.77
CA GLY A 82 -17.17 -8.04 -6.49
C GLY A 82 -18.41 -8.05 -7.41
N ARG A 83 -18.49 -7.13 -8.37
CA ARG A 83 -19.57 -6.99 -9.37
C ARG A 83 -19.07 -7.16 -10.82
N GLY A 84 -17.91 -7.79 -10.99
CA GLY A 84 -17.30 -8.07 -12.30
C GLY A 84 -16.34 -7.01 -12.83
N ASN A 85 -16.24 -5.83 -12.20
CA ASN A 85 -15.20 -4.86 -12.60
C ASN A 85 -13.90 -5.20 -11.90
N GLU A 86 -12.82 -5.15 -12.68
CA GLU A 86 -11.46 -5.34 -12.20
C GLU A 86 -10.49 -4.34 -12.81
N VAL A 87 -9.40 -4.09 -12.11
CA VAL A 87 -8.25 -3.30 -12.56
C VAL A 87 -7.01 -4.12 -12.26
N ARG A 88 -6.15 -4.31 -13.27
CA ARG A 88 -4.85 -4.97 -13.12
C ARG A 88 -3.78 -4.06 -13.69
N TRP A 89 -2.68 -3.94 -12.97
CA TRP A 89 -1.51 -3.20 -13.43
C TRP A 89 -0.25 -4.02 -13.21
N SER A 90 0.60 -4.12 -14.24
CA SER A 90 2.02 -4.47 -14.07
C SER A 90 2.78 -3.37 -13.32
N PHE A 91 4.06 -3.60 -13.00
CA PHE A 91 4.88 -2.53 -12.41
C PHE A 91 5.09 -1.38 -13.41
N GLU A 92 5.20 -1.67 -14.71
CA GLU A 92 5.23 -0.65 -15.75
C GLU A 92 3.95 0.20 -15.80
N GLU A 93 2.78 -0.41 -15.78
CA GLU A 93 1.50 0.30 -15.81
C GLU A 93 1.28 1.12 -14.53
N LEU A 94 1.61 0.54 -13.37
CA LEU A 94 1.59 1.27 -12.09
C LEU A 94 2.54 2.48 -12.14
N GLY A 95 3.74 2.31 -12.71
CA GLY A 95 4.70 3.38 -12.92
C GLY A 95 4.19 4.46 -13.86
N PHE A 96 3.52 4.09 -14.95
CA PHE A 96 2.89 5.02 -15.89
C PHE A 96 1.77 5.84 -15.24
N HIS A 97 0.83 5.17 -14.56
CA HIS A 97 -0.31 5.82 -13.93
C HIS A 97 0.09 6.71 -12.76
N SER A 98 1.04 6.27 -11.93
CA SER A 98 1.52 7.07 -10.78
C SER A 98 2.29 8.33 -11.22
N ARG A 99 3.00 8.32 -12.36
CA ARG A 99 3.65 9.52 -12.91
C ARG A 99 2.62 10.56 -13.37
N LYS A 100 1.52 10.14 -14.00
CA LYS A 100 0.41 11.04 -14.36
C LYS A 100 -0.19 11.71 -13.12
N VAL A 101 -0.44 10.93 -12.06
CA VAL A 101 -0.95 11.48 -10.79
C VAL A 101 0.08 12.40 -10.12
N ALA A 102 1.37 12.09 -10.20
CA ALA A 102 2.43 12.96 -9.70
C ALA A 102 2.39 14.34 -10.39
N ASN A 103 2.23 14.38 -11.71
CA ASN A 103 2.06 15.63 -12.47
C ASN A 103 0.76 16.38 -12.10
N VAL A 104 -0.34 15.68 -11.75
CA VAL A 104 -1.53 16.35 -11.18
C VAL A 104 -1.18 17.06 -9.87
N LEU A 105 -0.42 16.40 -8.98
CA LEU A 105 -0.06 16.97 -7.68
C LEU A 105 0.93 18.14 -7.82
N SER A 106 1.95 18.01 -8.67
CA SER A 106 2.96 19.06 -8.85
C SER A 106 2.44 20.22 -9.69
N ASP A 107 1.94 19.94 -10.90
CA ASP A 107 1.77 20.96 -11.93
C ASP A 107 0.40 21.64 -11.82
N ILE A 108 -0.63 20.85 -11.51
CA ILE A 108 -2.01 21.36 -11.38
C ILE A 108 -2.28 21.86 -9.97
N CYS A 109 -1.89 21.09 -8.94
CA CYS A 109 -2.14 21.47 -7.55
C CYS A 109 -1.05 22.39 -6.97
N GLY A 110 0.07 22.57 -7.68
CA GLY A 110 1.17 23.44 -7.25
C GLY A 110 1.91 22.94 -6.01
N LEU A 111 1.82 21.65 -5.70
CA LEU A 111 2.43 21.08 -4.50
C LEU A 111 3.93 20.82 -4.72
N GLN A 112 4.71 21.05 -3.67
CA GLN A 112 6.16 20.90 -3.70
C GLN A 112 6.62 19.81 -2.71
N LYS A 113 7.86 19.35 -2.85
CA LYS A 113 8.50 18.45 -1.88
C LYS A 113 8.32 18.99 -0.44
N GLY A 114 7.87 18.13 0.47
CA GLY A 114 7.59 18.48 1.87
C GLY A 114 6.19 19.06 2.12
N ASP A 115 5.43 19.38 1.08
CA ASP A 115 4.01 19.70 1.24
C ASP A 115 3.21 18.48 1.68
N ARG A 116 2.04 18.74 2.25
CA ARG A 116 1.22 17.72 2.90
C ARG A 116 -0.14 17.58 2.22
N VAL A 117 -0.48 16.35 1.87
CA VAL A 117 -1.76 15.98 1.24
C VAL A 117 -2.53 15.07 2.16
N MET A 118 -3.77 15.44 2.51
CA MET A 118 -4.68 14.53 3.19
C MET A 118 -5.41 13.65 2.19
N LEU A 119 -5.40 12.34 2.41
CA LEU A 119 -6.02 11.35 1.55
C LEU A 119 -7.05 10.55 2.35
N ILE A 120 -8.32 10.68 1.96
CA ILE A 120 -9.44 9.95 2.54
C ILE A 120 -10.21 9.30 1.40
N LEU A 121 -9.83 8.09 1.03
CA LEU A 121 -10.51 7.31 -0.01
C LEU A 121 -10.79 5.89 0.51
N PRO A 122 -11.88 5.25 0.07
CA PRO A 122 -12.08 3.81 0.30
C PRO A 122 -11.03 2.99 -0.46
N ARG A 123 -11.16 1.66 -0.41
CA ARG A 123 -10.33 0.72 -1.20
C ARG A 123 -10.67 0.79 -2.70
N ILE A 124 -10.23 1.86 -3.34
CA ILE A 124 -10.30 2.09 -4.79
C ILE A 124 -8.89 2.34 -5.36
N PRO A 125 -8.63 1.99 -6.63
CA PRO A 125 -7.29 2.02 -7.20
C PRO A 125 -6.56 3.37 -7.08
N GLU A 126 -7.30 4.48 -7.12
CA GLU A 126 -6.78 5.84 -6.97
C GLU A 126 -6.02 6.05 -5.66
N TRP A 127 -6.39 5.36 -4.58
CA TRP A 127 -5.65 5.44 -3.31
C TRP A 127 -4.20 4.97 -3.45
N TRP A 128 -3.97 3.89 -4.20
CA TRP A 128 -2.61 3.38 -4.47
C TRP A 128 -1.83 4.29 -5.41
N LEU A 129 -2.50 4.84 -6.44
CA LEU A 129 -1.86 5.78 -7.36
C LEU A 129 -1.40 7.05 -6.64
N VAL A 130 -2.22 7.60 -5.75
CA VAL A 130 -1.86 8.77 -4.94
C VAL A 130 -0.70 8.45 -3.98
N ASN A 131 -0.70 7.27 -3.33
CA ASN A 131 0.41 6.86 -2.48
C ASN A 131 1.75 6.89 -3.24
N VAL A 132 1.81 6.25 -4.41
CA VAL A 132 3.03 6.22 -5.22
C VAL A 132 3.38 7.60 -5.76
N ALA A 133 2.40 8.40 -6.19
CA ALA A 133 2.61 9.76 -6.67
C ALA A 133 3.21 10.68 -5.58
N CYS A 134 2.72 10.59 -4.34
CA CYS A 134 3.30 11.31 -3.21
C CYS A 134 4.75 10.90 -2.92
N MET A 135 5.08 9.61 -3.04
CA MET A 135 6.47 9.14 -2.97
C MET A 135 7.33 9.76 -4.08
N ARG A 136 6.84 9.75 -5.33
CA ARG A 136 7.56 10.32 -6.48
C ARG A 136 7.86 11.82 -6.33
N THR A 137 6.91 12.56 -5.77
CA THR A 137 7.00 14.03 -5.61
C THR A 137 7.69 14.45 -4.30
N GLY A 138 7.90 13.52 -3.36
CA GLY A 138 8.38 13.83 -2.00
C GLY A 138 7.36 14.62 -1.17
N ILE A 139 6.07 14.50 -1.49
CA ILE A 139 4.95 15.05 -0.73
C ILE A 139 4.62 14.09 0.42
N SER A 140 4.42 14.63 1.63
CA SER A 140 4.04 13.84 2.79
C SER A 140 2.54 13.57 2.79
N LEU A 141 2.18 12.29 2.75
CA LEU A 141 0.77 11.87 2.77
C LEU A 141 0.23 11.89 4.20
N ILE A 142 -1.03 12.26 4.39
CA ILE A 142 -1.76 12.13 5.66
C ILE A 142 -2.92 11.20 5.40
N LEU A 143 -2.90 10.02 6.01
CA LEU A 143 -3.92 9.01 5.77
C LEU A 143 -5.07 9.15 6.77
N GLY A 144 -6.29 9.10 6.26
CA GLY A 144 -7.52 9.15 7.06
C GLY A 144 -8.53 8.11 6.61
N THR A 145 -9.33 7.61 7.56
CA THR A 145 -10.42 6.68 7.27
C THR A 145 -11.64 7.46 6.77
N SER A 146 -12.51 6.81 6.00
CA SER A 146 -13.77 7.42 5.57
C SER A 146 -14.78 7.65 6.71
N GLN A 147 -14.44 7.25 7.94
CA GLN A 147 -15.29 7.40 9.13
C GLN A 147 -15.04 8.73 9.87
N LEU A 148 -14.05 9.52 9.44
CA LEU A 148 -13.74 10.80 10.07
C LEU A 148 -14.90 11.79 9.91
N THR A 149 -15.28 12.44 11.01
CA THR A 149 -16.27 13.52 11.00
C THR A 149 -15.69 14.82 10.42
N ALA A 150 -16.55 15.80 10.13
CA ALA A 150 -16.10 17.13 9.72
C ALA A 150 -15.12 17.77 10.73
N LYS A 151 -15.42 17.62 12.03
CA LYS A 151 -14.54 18.10 13.12
C LYS A 151 -13.19 17.38 13.14
N ASP A 152 -13.20 16.07 12.91
CA ASP A 152 -11.99 15.26 12.81
C ASP A 152 -11.09 15.68 11.63
N ILE A 153 -11.72 15.97 10.48
CA ILE A 153 -11.04 16.42 9.27
C ILE A 153 -10.43 17.81 9.50
N SER A 154 -11.22 18.76 10.02
CA SER A 154 -10.75 20.12 10.34
C SER A 154 -9.52 20.10 11.26
N TYR A 155 -9.59 19.36 12.36
CA TYR A 155 -8.47 19.22 13.29
C TYR A 155 -7.20 18.72 12.58
N ARG A 156 -7.31 17.68 11.75
CA ARG A 156 -6.17 17.05 11.07
C ARG A 156 -5.58 17.96 9.98
N LEU A 157 -6.43 18.61 9.18
CA LEU A 157 -6.00 19.57 8.17
C LEU A 157 -5.22 20.73 8.79
N GLN A 158 -5.69 21.27 9.92
CA GLN A 158 -5.00 22.34 10.62
C GLN A 158 -3.72 21.86 11.31
N ALA A 159 -3.77 20.76 12.07
CA ALA A 159 -2.62 20.22 12.80
C ALA A 159 -1.47 19.86 11.87
N CYS A 160 -1.78 19.25 10.72
CA CYS A 160 -0.76 18.92 9.71
C CYS A 160 -0.41 20.09 8.79
N LYS A 161 -1.17 21.21 8.79
CA LYS A 161 -1.02 22.27 7.80
C LYS A 161 -1.11 21.75 6.35
N ALA A 162 -2.06 20.84 6.12
CA ALA A 162 -2.23 20.19 4.83
C ALA A 162 -2.62 21.22 3.75
N LYS A 163 -1.96 21.19 2.60
CA LYS A 163 -2.22 22.10 1.48
C LYS A 163 -3.27 21.56 0.51
N CYS A 164 -3.48 20.25 0.51
CA CYS A 164 -4.43 19.61 -0.39
C CYS A 164 -5.15 18.48 0.33
N ILE A 165 -6.40 18.24 -0.06
CA ILE A 165 -7.18 17.07 0.33
C ILE A 165 -7.71 16.35 -0.91
N ILE A 166 -7.64 15.02 -0.89
CA ILE A 166 -8.16 14.14 -1.94
C ILE A 166 -9.18 13.21 -1.30
N THR A 167 -10.42 13.23 -1.78
CA THR A 167 -11.48 12.38 -1.24
C THR A 167 -12.55 12.03 -2.29
N ASN A 168 -13.63 11.36 -1.87
CA ASN A 168 -14.75 10.97 -2.73
C ASN A 168 -16.04 11.71 -2.34
N ASP A 169 -17.13 11.43 -3.06
CA ASP A 169 -18.44 12.06 -2.82
C ASP A 169 -18.96 11.89 -1.39
N MET A 170 -18.67 10.76 -0.76
CA MET A 170 -19.17 10.43 0.58
C MET A 170 -18.62 11.35 1.67
N VAL A 171 -17.40 11.84 1.52
CA VAL A 171 -16.68 12.64 2.53
C VAL A 171 -16.61 14.11 2.11
N ALA A 172 -16.82 14.44 0.84
CA ALA A 172 -16.71 15.80 0.31
C ALA A 172 -17.58 16.82 1.07
N SER A 173 -18.80 16.47 1.47
CA SER A 173 -19.69 17.35 2.24
C SER A 173 -19.13 17.71 3.62
N ALA A 174 -18.48 16.76 4.31
CA ALA A 174 -17.84 16.99 5.59
C ALA A 174 -16.61 17.90 5.45
N VAL A 175 -15.88 17.80 4.33
CA VAL A 175 -14.76 18.69 4.02
C VAL A 175 -15.27 20.10 3.71
N ASP A 176 -16.31 20.23 2.90
CA ASP A 176 -16.89 21.53 2.54
C ASP A 176 -17.37 22.32 3.77
N ALA A 177 -17.93 21.62 4.76
CA ALA A 177 -18.39 22.22 6.02
C ALA A 177 -17.29 22.86 6.86
N VAL A 178 -16.01 22.55 6.62
CA VAL A 178 -14.87 23.03 7.43
C VAL A 178 -13.75 23.67 6.60
N ALA A 179 -13.86 23.66 5.27
CA ALA A 179 -12.80 24.11 4.38
C ALA A 179 -12.46 25.59 4.57
N SER A 180 -13.46 26.44 4.85
CA SER A 180 -13.27 27.88 5.11
C SER A 180 -12.38 28.15 6.32
N ASP A 181 -12.38 27.23 7.29
CA ASP A 181 -11.63 27.38 8.55
C ASP A 181 -10.23 26.78 8.44
N CYS A 182 -9.90 26.12 7.33
CA CYS A 182 -8.63 25.44 7.10
C CYS A 182 -7.66 26.33 6.31
N GLN A 183 -7.03 27.31 6.97
CA GLN A 183 -6.20 28.35 6.31
C GLN A 183 -5.05 27.84 5.43
N PHE A 184 -4.57 26.61 5.65
CA PHE A 184 -3.49 26.02 4.85
C PHE A 184 -4.00 25.29 3.60
N LEU A 185 -5.28 24.91 3.58
CA LEU A 185 -5.88 24.14 2.50
C LEU A 185 -6.07 25.04 1.27
N LYS A 186 -5.37 24.70 0.18
CA LYS A 186 -5.41 25.44 -1.08
C LYS A 186 -6.19 24.71 -2.16
N THR A 187 -6.11 23.37 -2.17
CA THR A 187 -6.64 22.56 -3.26
C THR A 187 -7.49 21.41 -2.73
N LYS A 188 -8.63 21.16 -3.38
CA LYS A 188 -9.52 20.03 -3.07
C LYS A 188 -9.71 19.20 -4.34
N LEU A 189 -9.32 17.93 -4.30
CA LEU A 189 -9.49 16.96 -5.39
C LEU A 189 -10.57 15.95 -5.03
N ILE A 190 -11.49 15.68 -5.95
CA ILE A 190 -12.55 14.69 -5.78
C ILE A 190 -12.39 13.54 -6.77
N VAL A 191 -12.41 12.31 -6.26
CA VAL A 191 -12.53 11.08 -7.04
C VAL A 191 -14.03 10.77 -7.15
N SER A 192 -14.60 11.12 -8.31
CA SER A 192 -16.03 10.99 -8.60
C SER A 192 -16.25 10.83 -10.10
N GLU A 193 -17.38 10.21 -10.47
CA GLU A 193 -17.88 10.20 -11.86
C GLU A 193 -18.35 11.60 -12.30
N GLY A 194 -18.76 12.45 -11.35
CA GLY A 194 -19.30 13.79 -11.60
C GLY A 194 -18.35 14.92 -11.22
N ARG A 195 -18.77 16.14 -11.56
CA ARG A 195 -18.13 17.39 -11.10
C ARG A 195 -18.82 17.90 -9.84
N ARG A 196 -18.07 18.58 -9.00
CA ARG A 196 -18.55 19.24 -7.78
C ARG A 196 -17.97 20.64 -7.68
N ASP A 197 -18.80 21.62 -7.41
CA ASP A 197 -18.37 23.03 -7.34
C ASP A 197 -17.31 23.24 -6.25
N GLY A 198 -16.23 23.94 -6.62
CA GLY A 198 -15.08 24.17 -5.74
C GLY A 198 -14.15 22.95 -5.57
N TRP A 199 -14.32 21.90 -6.38
CA TRP A 199 -13.44 20.73 -6.39
C TRP A 199 -12.86 20.48 -7.79
N LEU A 200 -11.59 20.09 -7.83
CA LEU A 200 -10.96 19.58 -9.03
C LEU A 200 -11.32 18.10 -9.21
N ASN A 201 -11.83 17.69 -10.38
CA ASN A 201 -12.11 16.28 -10.64
C ASN A 201 -10.80 15.53 -10.90
N PHE A 202 -10.47 14.58 -10.02
CA PHE A 202 -9.24 13.81 -10.07
C PHE A 202 -9.14 12.99 -11.37
N ASN A 203 -10.21 12.29 -11.75
CA ASN A 203 -10.22 11.36 -12.88
C ASN A 203 -10.03 12.08 -14.22
N GLU A 204 -10.61 13.28 -14.39
CA GLU A 204 -10.40 14.13 -15.56
C GLU A 204 -8.94 14.62 -15.66
N LEU A 205 -8.40 15.17 -14.57
CA LEU A 205 -7.03 15.69 -14.53
C LEU A 205 -6.01 14.58 -14.75
N TYR A 206 -6.17 13.46 -14.06
CA TYR A 206 -5.31 12.29 -14.21
C TYR A 206 -5.29 11.80 -15.67
N LYS A 207 -6.43 11.74 -16.36
CA LYS A 207 -6.46 11.30 -17.77
C LYS A 207 -5.70 12.26 -18.68
N ALA A 208 -5.78 13.56 -18.41
CA ALA A 208 -5.16 14.61 -19.23
C ALA A 208 -3.64 14.75 -19.06
N GLN A 209 -3.07 14.38 -17.91
CA GLN A 209 -1.64 14.57 -17.66
C GLN A 209 -0.73 13.61 -18.45
N PRO A 210 0.46 14.05 -18.89
CA PRO A 210 1.50 13.18 -19.43
C PRO A 210 2.11 12.30 -18.32
N ALA A 211 2.85 11.26 -18.72
CA ALA A 211 3.48 10.31 -17.80
C ALA A 211 5.01 10.49 -17.71
N ASP A 212 5.53 11.70 -17.88
CA ASP A 212 6.95 12.06 -17.98
C ASP A 212 7.58 12.58 -16.67
N HIS A 213 6.89 12.40 -15.54
CA HIS A 213 7.38 12.84 -14.23
C HIS A 213 8.74 12.23 -13.84
N ILE A 214 9.67 13.10 -13.43
CA ILE A 214 10.98 12.72 -12.87
C ILE A 214 10.89 12.60 -11.35
N CYS A 215 11.21 11.43 -10.81
CA CYS A 215 11.17 11.18 -9.37
C CYS A 215 12.09 12.13 -8.59
N VAL A 216 11.59 12.73 -7.53
CA VAL A 216 12.33 13.65 -6.66
C VAL A 216 13.33 12.88 -5.81
N LYS A 217 14.56 13.40 -5.73
CA LYS A 217 15.60 12.86 -4.84
C LYS A 217 15.27 13.18 -3.38
N THR A 218 14.79 12.19 -2.65
CA THR A 218 14.46 12.26 -1.21
C THR A 218 15.59 11.70 -0.36
N LYS A 219 15.86 12.36 0.77
CA LYS A 219 16.74 11.85 1.83
C LYS A 219 16.00 10.80 2.63
N ILE A 220 16.74 9.88 3.24
CA ILE A 220 16.13 8.82 4.05
C ILE A 220 15.40 9.35 5.31
N GLN A 221 15.74 10.56 5.78
CA GLN A 221 15.01 11.23 6.86
C GLN A 221 13.84 12.10 6.39
N ASP A 222 13.64 12.30 5.07
CA ASP A 222 12.54 13.13 4.58
C ASP A 222 11.17 12.51 4.96
N PRO A 223 10.17 13.33 5.34
CA PRO A 223 8.83 12.85 5.64
C PRO A 223 8.18 12.14 4.45
N MET A 224 7.49 11.04 4.73
CA MET A 224 6.80 10.22 3.73
C MET A 224 5.30 10.15 4.01
N VAL A 225 4.92 9.84 5.24
CA VAL A 225 3.51 9.70 5.63
C VAL A 225 3.30 10.04 7.10
N ILE A 226 2.13 10.57 7.41
CA ILE A 226 1.67 10.91 8.75
C ILE A 226 0.39 10.11 9.04
N TYR A 227 0.37 9.45 10.18
CA TYR A 227 -0.83 8.85 10.76
C TYR A 227 -1.25 9.60 12.01
N PHE A 228 -2.54 9.71 12.24
CA PHE A 228 -3.06 10.17 13.52
C PHE A 228 -3.32 8.98 14.44
N THR A 229 -2.72 9.01 15.62
CA THR A 229 -2.92 7.97 16.64
C THR A 229 -3.75 8.49 17.80
N SER A 230 -4.63 7.65 18.34
CA SER A 230 -5.36 7.96 19.56
C SER A 230 -4.37 8.01 20.73
N GLY A 231 -4.25 9.17 21.37
CA GLY A 231 -3.54 9.28 22.63
C GLY A 231 -4.41 8.78 23.79
N THR A 232 -3.78 8.35 24.89
CA THR A 232 -4.50 8.06 26.15
C THR A 232 -5.10 9.32 26.77
N THR A 233 -4.55 10.49 26.45
CA THR A 233 -5.05 11.80 26.86
C THR A 233 -4.97 12.80 25.70
N GLY A 234 -6.03 13.59 25.54
CA GLY A 234 -6.09 14.71 24.57
C GLY A 234 -6.40 14.30 23.13
N SER A 235 -6.26 15.28 22.22
CA SER A 235 -6.51 15.10 20.78
C SER A 235 -5.51 14.14 20.12
N PRO A 236 -5.89 13.50 18.99
CA PRO A 236 -5.00 12.58 18.28
C PRO A 236 -3.66 13.20 17.90
N LYS A 237 -2.57 12.45 18.05
CA LYS A 237 -1.19 12.92 17.80
C LYS A 237 -0.73 12.51 16.40
N MET A 238 0.10 13.34 15.78
CA MET A 238 0.75 13.03 14.51
C MET A 238 1.94 12.10 14.74
N ALA A 239 1.89 10.90 14.16
CA ALA A 239 3.01 9.99 14.03
C ALA A 239 3.55 10.11 12.59
N GLU A 240 4.64 10.86 12.43
CA GLU A 240 5.31 11.06 11.14
C GLU A 240 6.33 9.94 10.91
N HIS A 241 6.29 9.38 9.70
CA HIS A 241 7.24 8.38 9.22
C HIS A 241 8.04 8.95 8.06
N SER A 242 9.36 8.75 8.11
CA SER A 242 10.28 9.10 7.03
C SER A 242 10.36 8.01 5.96
N GLN A 243 10.94 8.38 4.81
CA GLN A 243 11.35 7.47 3.74
C GLN A 243 12.11 6.26 4.29
N GLY A 244 12.98 6.46 5.28
CA GLY A 244 13.75 5.40 5.95
C GLY A 244 12.92 4.53 6.88
N SER A 245 12.20 5.17 7.80
CA SER A 245 11.48 4.46 8.86
C SER A 245 10.37 3.54 8.33
N LEU A 246 9.82 3.86 7.15
CA LEU A 246 8.70 3.12 6.58
C LEU A 246 9.02 2.59 5.17
N GLY A 247 9.51 3.42 4.25
CA GLY A 247 9.78 3.01 2.86
C GLY A 247 11.00 2.08 2.72
N PHE A 248 12.12 2.40 3.38
CA PHE A 248 13.34 1.58 3.33
C PHE A 248 13.28 0.39 4.28
N ARG A 249 12.46 0.45 5.33
CA ARG A 249 12.26 -0.64 6.30
C ARG A 249 12.05 -2.02 5.65
N PRO A 250 11.13 -2.22 4.69
CA PRO A 250 10.95 -3.55 4.08
C PRO A 250 12.17 -4.03 3.29
N VAL A 251 12.95 -3.10 2.73
CA VAL A 251 14.21 -3.37 2.02
C VAL A 251 15.23 -3.99 2.97
N ILE A 252 15.22 -3.64 4.26
CA ILE A 252 16.07 -4.23 5.31
C ILE A 252 15.39 -5.33 6.15
N SER A 253 14.11 -5.62 5.96
CA SER A 253 13.45 -6.76 6.61
C SER A 253 13.60 -8.03 5.77
N GLU A 254 14.06 -9.15 6.36
CA GLU A 254 14.17 -10.43 5.62
C GLU A 254 12.80 -10.89 5.14
N ARG A 255 12.78 -11.74 4.11
CA ARG A 255 11.54 -12.40 3.68
C ARG A 255 10.84 -13.13 4.82
N TYR A 256 11.50 -13.45 5.93
CA TYR A 256 10.93 -14.23 7.04
C TYR A 256 9.63 -13.73 7.66
N TRP A 257 9.25 -12.45 7.49
CA TRP A 257 7.97 -11.97 8.02
C TRP A 257 6.75 -12.45 7.21
N LEU A 258 6.75 -12.30 5.88
CA LEU A 258 5.62 -12.70 5.01
C LEU A 258 5.95 -13.83 4.02
N ASP A 259 7.23 -14.15 3.86
CA ASP A 259 7.81 -15.10 2.90
C ASP A 259 7.35 -14.89 1.45
N LEU A 260 7.15 -13.62 1.08
CA LEU A 260 6.64 -13.24 -0.24
C LEU A 260 7.70 -13.42 -1.34
N THR A 261 7.24 -13.96 -2.47
CA THR A 261 7.98 -14.10 -3.72
C THR A 261 7.29 -13.30 -4.84
N PRO A 262 7.98 -13.05 -5.97
CA PRO A 262 7.37 -12.42 -7.14
C PRO A 262 6.14 -13.13 -7.73
N GLU A 263 5.94 -14.40 -7.39
CA GLU A 263 4.80 -15.22 -7.84
C GLU A 263 3.60 -15.11 -6.88
N ASP A 264 3.81 -14.55 -5.69
CA ASP A 264 2.78 -14.46 -4.67
C ASP A 264 1.87 -13.26 -4.84
N MET A 265 0.71 -13.37 -4.19
CA MET A 265 -0.30 -12.34 -4.09
C MET A 265 -0.66 -12.09 -2.63
N MET A 266 -0.52 -10.84 -2.20
CA MET A 266 -0.84 -10.42 -0.85
C MET A 266 -2.20 -9.72 -0.82
N TRP A 267 -3.13 -10.28 -0.05
CA TRP A 267 -4.40 -9.62 0.26
C TRP A 267 -4.42 -9.13 1.71
N CYS A 268 -4.15 -7.84 1.89
CA CYS A 268 -4.22 -7.20 3.21
C CYS A 268 -5.60 -6.58 3.43
N LEU A 269 -6.37 -7.19 4.36
CA LEU A 269 -7.69 -6.71 4.76
C LEU A 269 -7.56 -5.56 5.77
N SER A 270 -7.26 -4.36 5.28
CA SER A 270 -7.15 -3.16 6.11
C SER A 270 -7.98 -2.00 5.58
N ASP A 271 -8.31 -1.06 6.47
CA ASP A 271 -8.81 0.25 6.07
C ASP A 271 -7.64 1.10 5.56
N THR A 272 -7.88 1.86 4.50
CA THR A 272 -6.89 2.71 3.82
C THR A 272 -6.31 3.82 4.71
N GLY A 273 -6.97 4.18 5.81
CA GLY A 273 -6.46 5.14 6.79
C GLY A 273 -5.47 4.55 7.80
N TRP A 274 -5.27 3.23 7.82
CA TRP A 274 -4.46 2.54 8.84
C TRP A 274 -3.06 2.24 8.31
N ILE A 275 -2.05 2.28 9.19
CA ILE A 275 -0.65 1.99 8.82
C ILE A 275 -0.46 0.58 8.24
N ILE A 276 -1.30 -0.38 8.66
CA ILE A 276 -1.31 -1.74 8.14
C ILE A 276 -1.60 -1.77 6.62
N ALA A 277 -2.40 -0.84 6.09
CA ALA A 277 -2.64 -0.75 4.64
C ALA A 277 -1.35 -0.39 3.88
N SER A 278 -0.57 0.57 4.38
CA SER A 278 0.70 0.93 3.73
C SER A 278 1.75 -0.16 3.88
N LEU A 279 1.82 -0.85 5.01
CA LEU A 279 2.74 -1.98 5.17
C LEU A 279 2.35 -3.15 4.26
N GLY A 280 1.12 -3.66 4.38
CA GLY A 280 0.68 -4.90 3.73
C GLY A 280 0.05 -4.76 2.35
N SER A 281 -0.29 -3.54 1.90
CA SER A 281 -0.89 -3.28 0.58
C SER A 281 -0.08 -2.30 -0.28
N VAL A 282 1.12 -1.89 0.13
CA VAL A 282 1.97 -0.98 -0.66
C VAL A 282 3.41 -1.43 -0.55
N LEU A 283 4.00 -1.33 0.63
CA LEU A 283 5.44 -1.37 0.78
C LEU A 283 5.98 -2.80 0.78
N ASP A 284 5.50 -3.66 1.66
CA ASP A 284 6.07 -4.99 1.84
C ASP A 284 5.91 -5.86 0.58
N PRO A 285 4.72 -5.97 -0.05
CA PRO A 285 4.57 -6.79 -1.26
C PRO A 285 5.39 -6.25 -2.44
N TRP A 286 5.40 -4.93 -2.65
CA TRP A 286 6.10 -4.36 -3.79
C TRP A 286 7.61 -4.36 -3.65
N VAL A 287 8.18 -4.38 -2.43
CA VAL A 287 9.62 -4.66 -2.26
C VAL A 287 9.97 -6.04 -2.81
N PHE A 288 9.15 -7.06 -2.51
CA PHE A 288 9.39 -8.42 -3.00
C PHE A 288 8.89 -8.66 -4.43
N GLY A 289 8.31 -7.64 -5.06
CA GLY A 289 7.79 -7.72 -6.41
C GLY A 289 6.52 -8.58 -6.50
N SER A 290 5.79 -8.76 -5.41
CA SER A 290 4.56 -9.54 -5.35
C SER A 290 3.35 -8.70 -5.77
N CYS A 291 2.26 -9.38 -6.14
CA CYS A 291 1.00 -8.72 -6.46
C CYS A 291 0.31 -8.22 -5.18
N VAL A 292 -0.11 -6.96 -5.15
CA VAL A 292 -1.09 -6.46 -4.16
C VAL A 292 -2.49 -6.75 -4.68
N PHE A 293 -3.24 -7.59 -3.96
CA PHE A 293 -4.64 -7.84 -4.26
C PHE A 293 -5.58 -7.06 -3.35
N VAL A 294 -6.61 -6.48 -3.95
CA VAL A 294 -7.58 -5.64 -3.26
C VAL A 294 -8.98 -6.01 -3.71
N HIS A 295 -9.84 -6.22 -2.72
CA HIS A 295 -11.28 -6.21 -2.93
C HIS A 295 -11.85 -4.90 -2.39
N SER A 296 -12.70 -4.22 -3.17
CA SER A 296 -13.34 -2.97 -2.74
C SER A 296 -14.06 -3.14 -1.40
N LEU A 297 -14.89 -4.19 -1.30
CA LEU A 297 -15.43 -4.73 -0.05
C LEU A 297 -16.05 -3.62 0.83
N PRO A 298 -17.04 -2.86 0.33
CA PRO A 298 -17.56 -1.65 1.00
C PRO A 298 -18.10 -1.93 2.41
N GLN A 299 -18.59 -3.15 2.64
CA GLN A 299 -18.90 -3.69 3.95
C GLN A 299 -18.14 -5.00 4.16
N VAL A 300 -17.70 -5.24 5.40
CA VAL A 300 -16.96 -6.46 5.75
C VAL A 300 -17.93 -7.63 5.85
N GLU A 301 -17.84 -8.53 4.88
CA GLU A 301 -18.66 -9.74 4.81
C GLU A 301 -17.77 -10.99 4.78
N SER A 302 -17.89 -11.83 5.81
CA SER A 302 -17.05 -13.03 5.98
C SER A 302 -17.25 -14.03 4.83
N THR A 303 -18.48 -14.18 4.32
CA THR A 303 -18.82 -15.05 3.19
C THR A 303 -18.11 -14.59 1.91
N THR A 304 -18.14 -13.30 1.61
CA THR A 304 -17.43 -12.70 0.48
C THR A 304 -15.92 -12.93 0.61
N ILE A 305 -15.34 -12.74 1.80
CA ILE A 305 -13.91 -12.97 2.06
C ILE A 305 -13.53 -14.44 1.79
N LEU A 306 -14.30 -15.39 2.33
CA LEU A 306 -14.07 -16.82 2.13
C LEU A 306 -14.18 -17.22 0.66
N ASN A 307 -15.14 -16.66 -0.07
CA ASN A 307 -15.36 -16.95 -1.48
C ASN A 307 -14.22 -16.43 -2.36
N VAL A 308 -13.74 -15.21 -2.10
CA VAL A 308 -12.58 -14.64 -2.82
C VAL A 308 -11.35 -15.50 -2.59
N ARG A 309 -11.07 -15.88 -1.33
CA ARG A 309 -9.92 -16.74 -1.01
C ARG A 309 -9.94 -18.06 -1.78
N LYS A 310 -11.11 -18.69 -1.93
CA LYS A 310 -11.26 -19.96 -2.67
C LYS A 310 -11.08 -19.82 -4.19
N LYS A 311 -11.34 -18.64 -4.74
CA LYS A 311 -11.36 -18.42 -6.20
C LYS A 311 -10.10 -17.77 -6.75
N VAL A 312 -9.39 -17.01 -5.91
CA VAL A 312 -8.31 -16.12 -6.36
C VAL A 312 -6.97 -16.46 -5.70
N ILE A 313 -6.96 -16.99 -4.47
CA ILE A 313 -5.75 -17.11 -3.64
C ILE A 313 -5.33 -18.57 -3.42
N LEU A 314 -6.22 -19.54 -3.67
CA LEU A 314 -5.94 -20.97 -3.68
C LEU A 314 -5.97 -21.49 -5.11
#